data_AF-A0A8T4ZCU5-F1
#
_entry.id   AF-A0A8T4ZCU5-F1
#
_cell.length_a   1.000
_cell.length_b   1.000
_cell.length_c   1.000
_cell.angle_alpha   90.00
_cell.angle_beta   90.00
_cell.angle_gamma   90.00
#
_symmetry.space_group_name_H-M   'P 1'
#
loop_
_entity.id
_entity.type
_entity.pdbx_description
1 polymer ?
#
loop_
_entity_poly.entity_id
_entity_poly.type
_entity_poly.pdbx_seq_one_letter_code
_entity_poly.pdbx_strand_id
1 'polypeptide(L)' 'MNSKEKIAQDLLELTLKKYGVRLDTQGHEEVKKGVEAIAEAIVAMRNLKLKYSDEPSTTFKPFEKED' A
#
# COMPACT_ATOMS: atom_id res chain seq x y z
N MET A 1 -4.19 10.39 -16.76
CA MET A 1 -4.34 9.37 -15.69
C MET A 1 -4.33 10.08 -14.35
N ASN A 2 -5.40 9.95 -13.57
CA ASN A 2 -5.50 10.50 -12.22
C ASN A 2 -4.44 9.84 -11.32
N SER A 3 -3.97 10.54 -10.28
CA SER A 3 -3.01 10.01 -9.30
C SER A 3 -3.48 8.67 -8.70
N LYS A 4 -4.78 8.55 -8.40
CA LYS A 4 -5.39 7.29 -7.93
C LYS A 4 -5.22 6.15 -8.93
N GLU A 5 -5.58 6.39 -10.19
CA GLU A 5 -5.51 5.40 -11.27
C GLU A 5 -4.07 4.94 -11.50
N LYS A 6 -3.11 5.87 -11.45
CA LYS A 6 -1.68 5.54 -11.56
C LYS A 6 -1.22 4.63 -10.43
N ILE A 7 -1.56 4.97 -9.17
CA ILE A 7 -1.18 4.15 -8.00
C ILE A 7 -1.81 2.76 -8.09
N ALA A 8 -3.09 2.68 -8.45
CA ALA A 8 -3.79 1.41 -8.61
C ALA A 8 -3.14 0.55 -9.70
N GLN A 9 -2.80 1.14 -10.84
CA GLN A 9 -2.16 0.41 -11.93
C GLN A 9 -0.76 -0.09 -11.55
N ASP A 10 0.07 0.76 -10.93
CA ASP A 10 1.42 0.40 -10.47
C ASP A 10 1.35 -0.77 -9.44
N LEU A 11 0.40 -0.72 -8.51
CA LEU A 11 0.21 -1.77 -7.50
C LEU A 11 -0.33 -3.07 -8.10
N LEU A 12 -1.27 -2.98 -9.04
CA LEU A 12 -1.83 -4.14 -9.72
C LEU A 12 -0.75 -4.85 -10.54
N GLU A 13 0.05 -4.11 -11.31
CA GLU A 13 1.15 -4.68 -12.09
C GLU A 13 2.16 -5.40 -11.19
N LEU A 14 2.55 -4.80 -10.08
CA LEU A 14 3.47 -5.41 -9.11
C LEU A 14 2.89 -6.69 -8.50
N THR A 15 1.61 -6.67 -8.16
CA THR A 15 0.92 -7.80 -7.54
C THR A 15 0.78 -8.96 -8.53
N LEU A 16 0.35 -8.67 -9.77
CA LEU A 16 0.19 -9.68 -10.81
C LEU A 16 1.54 -10.24 -11.29
N LYS A 17 2.58 -9.41 -11.36
CA LYS A 17 3.93 -9.87 -11.67
C LYS A 17 4.43 -10.90 -10.66
N LYS A 18 4.10 -10.74 -9.38
CA LYS A 18 4.58 -11.63 -8.31
C LYS A 18 3.67 -12.84 -8.06
N TYR A 19 2.36 -12.69 -8.21
CA TYR A 19 1.38 -13.68 -7.78
C TYR A 19 0.34 -14.06 -8.85
N GLY A 20 0.30 -13.38 -9.99
CA GLY A 20 -0.75 -13.50 -11.00
C GLY A 20 -0.89 -14.88 -11.64
N VAL A 21 0.19 -15.67 -11.69
CA VAL A 21 0.17 -17.06 -12.18
C VAL A 21 -0.69 -17.97 -11.29
N ARG A 22 -0.89 -17.61 -10.02
CA ARG A 22 -1.67 -18.39 -9.05
C ARG A 22 -3.13 -17.95 -8.94
N LEU A 23 -3.54 -16.96 -9.73
CA LEU A 23 -4.88 -16.39 -9.68
C LEU A 23 -5.70 -16.88 -10.87
N ASP A 24 -6.91 -17.32 -10.59
CA ASP A 24 -7.95 -17.50 -11.60
C ASP A 24 -8.62 -16.16 -11.92
N THR A 25 -9.49 -16.14 -12.94
CA THR A 25 -10.13 -14.90 -13.41
C THR A 25 -10.88 -14.16 -12.29
N GLN A 26 -11.53 -14.90 -11.40
CA GLN A 26 -12.21 -14.30 -10.24
C GLN A 26 -11.20 -13.68 -9.26
N GLY A 27 -10.11 -14.37 -8.96
CA GLY A 27 -9.02 -13.84 -8.13
C GLY A 27 -8.37 -12.59 -8.71
N HIS A 28 -8.21 -12.50 -10.03
CA HIS A 28 -7.72 -11.28 -10.71
C HIS A 28 -8.65 -10.08 -10.47
N GLU A 29 -9.97 -10.27 -10.61
CA GLU A 29 -10.95 -9.21 -10.39
C GLU A 29 -11.03 -8.77 -8.92
N GLU A 30 -10.96 -9.72 -7.98
CA GLU A 30 -10.93 -9.38 -6.55
C GLU A 30 -9.65 -8.64 -6.15
N VAL A 31 -8.50 -9.03 -6.69
CA VAL A 31 -7.24 -8.30 -6.49
C VAL A 31 -7.34 -6.88 -7.04
N LYS A 32 -7.93 -6.69 -8.22
CA LYS A 32 -8.15 -5.37 -8.80
C LYS A 32 -8.98 -4.47 -7.87
N LYS A 33 -10.11 -4.97 -7.36
CA LYS A 33 -10.95 -4.23 -6.40
C LYS A 33 -10.18 -3.86 -5.13
N GLY A 34 -9.42 -4.81 -4.58
CA GLY A 34 -8.61 -4.58 -3.39
C GLY A 34 -7.54 -3.49 -3.60
N VAL A 35 -6.86 -3.53 -4.76
CA VAL A 35 -5.86 -2.53 -5.13
C VAL A 35 -6.48 -1.14 -5.32
N GLU A 36 -7.66 -1.05 -5.92
CA GLU A 36 -8.39 0.23 -6.06
C GLU A 36 -8.73 0.84 -4.70
N ALA A 37 -9.20 0.03 -3.74
CA ALA A 37 -9.47 0.48 -2.38
C ALA A 37 -8.20 0.95 -1.64
N ILE A 38 -7.08 0.25 -1.80
CA ILE A 38 -5.78 0.66 -1.25
C ILE A 38 -5.33 2.00 -1.86
N ALA A 39 -5.45 2.16 -3.18
CA ALA A 39 -5.06 3.38 -3.87
C ALA A 39 -5.88 4.59 -3.37
N GLU A 40 -7.17 4.39 -3.11
CA GLU A 40 -8.03 5.42 -2.50
C GLU A 40 -7.58 5.80 -1.09
N ALA A 41 -7.29 4.81 -0.24
CA ALA A 41 -6.76 5.06 1.10
C ALA A 41 -5.40 5.80 1.06
N ILE A 42 -4.51 5.46 0.12
CA ILE A 42 -3.22 6.15 -0.05
C ILE A 42 -3.42 7.61 -0.43
N VAL A 43 -4.32 7.91 -1.36
CA VAL A 43 -4.62 9.30 -1.75
C VAL A 43 -5.17 10.07 -0.55
N ALA A 44 -6.08 9.46 0.23
CA ALA A 44 -6.60 10.07 1.45
C ALA A 44 -5.49 10.36 2.48
N MET A 45 -4.60 9.39 2.73
CA MET A 45 -3.46 9.56 3.65
C MET A 45 -2.48 10.65 3.19
N ARG A 46 -2.19 10.74 1.88
CA ARG A 46 -1.30 11.77 1.32
C ARG A 46 -1.84 13.18 1.45
N ASN A 47 -3.15 13.34 1.58
CA ASN A 47 -3.79 14.63 1.77
C ASN A 47 -3.76 15.09 3.24
N LEU A 48 -3.34 14.24 4.19
CA LEU A 48 -3.15 14.62 5.58
C LEU A 48 -1.89 15.48 5.72
N LYS A 49 -2.06 16.66 6.32
CA LYS A 49 -0.93 17.53 6.68
C LYS A 49 -0.31 17.04 7.98
N LEU A 50 0.87 16.43 7.88
CA LEU A 50 1.64 16.03 9.05
C LEU A 50 2.35 17.23 9.67
N LYS A 51 2.36 17.29 10.99
CA LYS A 51 3.19 18.19 11.80
C LYS A 51 4.42 17.43 12.27
N TYR A 52 5.49 18.15 12.61
CA TYR A 52 6.69 17.54 13.20
C TYR A 52 6.42 16.78 14.51
N SER A 53 5.34 17.11 15.22
CA SER A 53 4.90 16.39 16.42
C SER A 53 4.22 15.05 16.14
N ASP A 54 3.88 14.76 14.88
CA ASP A 54 3.20 13.53 14.48
C ASP A 54 4.23 12.42 14.30
N GLU A 55 4.78 11.97 15.42
CA GLU A 55 5.78 10.90 15.49
C GLU A 55 5.16 9.54 15.09
N PRO A 56 5.96 8.59 14.55
CA PRO A 56 5.52 7.23 14.34
C PRO A 56 4.97 6.61 15.62
N SER A 57 3.89 5.83 15.52
CA SER A 57 3.30 5.13 16.68
C SER A 57 4.26 4.12 17.33
N THR A 58 5.27 3.68 16.58
CA THR A 58 6.34 2.81 17.06
C THR A 58 7.67 3.43 16.70
N THR A 59 8.47 3.74 17.72
CA THR A 59 9.84 4.21 17.55
C THR A 59 10.79 3.02 17.46
N PHE A 60 11.83 3.17 16.65
CA PHE A 60 12.90 2.16 16.59
C PHE A 60 13.64 2.15 17.93
N LYS A 61 13.63 1.00 18.61
CA LYS A 61 14.48 0.76 19.78
C LYS A 61 15.72 -0.04 19.34
N PRO A 62 16.95 0.51 19.44
CA PRO A 62 18.17 -0.25 19.21
C PRO A 62 18.24 -1.48 20.13
N PHE A 63 18.92 -2.53 19.68
CA PHE A 63 19.19 -3.69 20.51
C PHE A 63 20.13 -3.31 21.66
N GLU A 64 19.68 -3.55 22.90
CA GLU A 64 20.49 -3.45 24.11
C GLU A 64 20.81 -4.87 24.55
N LYS A 65 22.10 -5.26 24.55
CA LYS A 65 22.51 -6.53 25.13
C LYS A 65 22.35 -6.43 26.64
N GLU A 66 21.62 -7.36 27.26
CA GLU A 66 21.58 -7.47 28.73
C GLU A 66 22.98 -7.87 29.23
N ASP A 67 23.52 -7.13 30.20
CA ASP A 67 24.82 -7.40 30.85
C ASP A 67 24.76 -8.65 31.75
#